data_AF-A0A1V4Y2P5-F1
#
_entry.id   AF-A0A1V4Y2P5-F1
#
_cell.length_a   1.000
_cell.length_b   1.000
_cell.length_c   1.000
_cell.angle_alpha   90.00
_cell.angle_beta   90.00
_cell.angle_gamma   90.00
#
_symmetry.space_group_name_H-M   'P 1'
#
loop_
_entity.id
_entity.type
_entity.pdbx_description
1 polymer ?
#
loop_
_entity_poly.entity_id
_entity_poly.type
_entity_poly.pdbx_seq_one_letter_code
_entity_poly.pdbx_strand_id
1 'polypeptide(L)'
;MPKYKTLITFNGARFDLPFIKREFPEIEFDQLHIDLMYPLRRIGFSGGLKKVEQMLNISRSENTTGLSGFDAVRLWREYERGNQKSLETLLEYNREDIVNLKTIIDMVYDKLVENKYSQC
;
A
#
# COMPACT_ATOMS: atom_id res chain seq x y z
N MET A 1 -15.14 20.56 -2.93
CA MET A 1 -15.13 19.16 -3.40
C MET A 1 -13.68 18.70 -3.50
N PRO A 2 -13.34 17.46 -3.11
CA PRO A 2 -11.96 16.99 -3.14
C PRO A 2 -11.42 16.91 -4.59
N LYS A 3 -10.14 17.19 -4.79
CA LYS A 3 -9.46 17.12 -6.10
C LYS A 3 -9.55 15.72 -6.72
N TYR A 4 -9.54 14.69 -5.88
CA TYR A 4 -9.70 13.30 -6.26
C TYR A 4 -10.98 12.76 -5.63
N LYS A 5 -11.77 11.98 -6.37
CA LYS A 5 -13.04 11.41 -5.87
C LYS A 5 -12.84 10.16 -5.01
N THR A 6 -11.70 9.50 -5.16
CA THR A 6 -11.40 8.20 -4.55
C THR A 6 -10.03 8.25 -3.88
N LEU A 7 -9.94 7.64 -2.70
CA LEU A 7 -8.70 7.39 -1.99
C LEU A 7 -8.47 5.88 -1.92
N ILE A 8 -7.30 5.42 -2.35
CA ILE A 8 -6.96 3.99 -2.37
C ILE A 8 -5.81 3.77 -1.40
N THR A 9 -5.94 2.78 -0.53
CA THR A 9 -4.91 2.41 0.45
C THR A 9 -4.77 0.89 0.59
N PHE A 10 -3.74 0.43 1.29
CA PHE A 10 -3.65 -0.95 1.78
C PHE A 10 -3.53 -0.94 3.31
N ASN A 11 -4.57 -1.40 4.02
CA ASN A 11 -4.71 -1.32 5.48
C ASN A 11 -4.76 0.12 6.05
N GLY A 12 -5.06 1.11 5.21
CA GLY A 12 -5.09 2.52 5.59
C GLY A 12 -6.25 2.91 6.48
N ALA A 13 -7.37 2.18 6.45
CA ALA A 13 -8.48 2.44 7.37
C ALA A 13 -8.06 2.26 8.84
N ARG A 14 -7.12 1.35 9.10
CA ARG A 14 -6.66 1.01 10.45
C ARG A 14 -5.36 1.69 10.84
N PHE A 15 -4.58 2.14 9.86
CA PHE A 15 -3.22 2.63 10.08
C PHE A 15 -3.02 4.04 9.53
N ASP A 16 -2.97 4.20 8.20
CA ASP A 16 -2.59 5.46 7.56
C ASP A 16 -3.53 6.62 7.92
N LEU A 17 -4.85 6.45 7.76
CA LEU A 17 -5.81 7.52 7.99
C LEU A 17 -5.85 7.96 9.47
N PRO A 18 -5.94 7.03 10.46
CA PRO A 18 -5.86 7.43 11.87
C PRO A 18 -4.54 8.11 12.23
N PHE A 19 -3.42 7.66 11.66
CA PHE A 19 -2.10 8.27 11.90
C PHE A 19 -2.06 9.68 11.34
N ILE A 20 -2.40 9.87 10.06
CA ILE A 20 -2.40 11.19 9.40
C ILE A 20 -3.36 12.14 10.11
N LYS A 21 -4.56 11.69 10.47
CA LYS A 21 -5.54 12.53 11.18
C LYS A 21 -5.06 12.94 12.58
N ARG A 22 -4.25 12.12 13.24
CA ARG A 22 -3.66 12.47 14.54
C ARG A 22 -2.56 13.51 14.40
N GLU A 23 -1.67 13.33 13.41
CA GLU A 23 -0.55 14.26 13.17
C GLU A 23 -1.00 15.58 12.52
N PHE A 24 -2.07 15.52 11.71
CA PHE A 24 -2.67 16.63 10.98
C PHE A 24 -4.20 16.64 11.16
N PRO A 25 -4.70 17.11 12.33
CA PRO A 25 -6.13 17.09 12.66
C PRO A 25 -7.02 17.85 11.68
N GLU A 26 -6.47 18.81 10.95
CA GLU A 26 -7.14 19.63 9.94
C GLU A 26 -7.42 18.90 8.62
N ILE A 27 -6.75 17.77 8.35
CA ILE A 27 -6.96 17.00 7.12
C ILE A 27 -8.30 16.26 7.21
N GLU A 28 -9.21 16.52 6.27
CA GLU A 28 -10.44 15.76 6.10
C GLU A 28 -10.33 14.79 4.90
N PHE A 29 -10.81 13.57 5.10
CA PHE A 29 -10.84 12.52 4.09
C PHE A 29 -12.27 12.33 3.57
N ASP A 30 -12.71 13.23 2.69
CA ASP A 30 -14.07 13.23 2.12
C ASP A 30 -14.21 12.37 0.85
N GLN A 31 -13.15 11.68 0.44
CA GLN A 31 -13.15 10.81 -0.74
C GLN A 31 -13.82 9.47 -0.45
N LEU A 32 -14.34 8.82 -1.48
CA LEU A 32 -14.68 7.40 -1.38
C LEU A 32 -13.40 6.61 -1.09
N HIS A 33 -13.33 6.00 0.10
CA HIS A 33 -12.15 5.24 0.52
C HIS A 33 -12.27 3.77 0.13
N ILE A 34 -11.28 3.28 -0.60
CA ILE A 34 -11.12 1.87 -0.97
C ILE A 34 -9.84 1.36 -0.30
N ASP A 35 -10.01 0.64 0.81
CA ASP A 35 -8.92 -0.10 1.43
C ASP A 35 -8.83 -1.51 0.82
N LEU A 36 -7.78 -1.74 0.03
CA LEU A 36 -7.60 -2.96 -0.75
C LEU A 36 -7.38 -4.21 0.10
N MET A 37 -6.94 -4.08 1.35
CA MET A 37 -6.69 -5.24 2.22
C MET A 37 -7.95 -6.11 2.36
N TYR A 38 -9.13 -5.50 2.48
CA TYR A 38 -10.40 -6.20 2.68
C TYR A 38 -10.93 -6.94 1.45
N PRO A 39 -11.07 -6.31 0.26
CA PRO A 39 -11.51 -7.02 -0.94
C PRO A 39 -10.52 -8.10 -1.35
N LEU A 40 -9.21 -7.87 -1.26
CA LEU A 40 -8.19 -8.88 -1.56
C LEU A 40 -8.33 -10.12 -0.67
N ARG A 41 -8.61 -9.92 0.62
CA ARG A 41 -8.84 -11.03 1.55
C ARG A 41 -10.04 -11.90 1.15
N ARG A 42 -11.08 -11.34 0.54
CA ARG A 42 -12.29 -12.07 0.12
C ARG A 42 -12.04 -13.03 -1.04
N ILE A 43 -11.03 -12.73 -1.86
CA ILE A 43 -10.62 -13.55 -3.00
C ILE A 43 -9.34 -14.35 -2.71
N GLY A 44 -8.99 -14.52 -1.44
CA GLY A 44 -7.91 -15.41 -1.00
C GLY A 44 -6.53 -14.77 -0.85
N PHE A 45 -6.36 -13.48 -1.16
CA PHE A 45 -5.09 -12.77 -0.97
C PHE A 45 -5.03 -12.14 0.42
N SER A 46 -4.22 -12.70 1.31
CA SER A 46 -4.14 -12.27 2.71
C SER A 46 -2.70 -12.09 3.21
N GLY A 47 -2.53 -11.20 4.19
CA GLY A 47 -1.24 -10.79 4.75
C GLY A 47 -0.90 -9.34 4.42
N GLY A 48 0.36 -8.96 4.64
CA GLY A 48 0.85 -7.63 4.27
C GLY A 48 1.00 -7.46 2.76
N LEU A 49 1.11 -6.21 2.30
CA LEU A 49 1.18 -5.84 0.88
C LEU A 49 2.20 -6.68 0.10
N LYS A 50 3.43 -6.79 0.61
CA LYS A 50 4.50 -7.58 -0.02
C LYS A 50 4.18 -9.06 -0.21
N LYS A 51 3.48 -9.65 0.76
CA LYS A 51 3.05 -11.04 0.64
C LYS A 51 2.01 -11.17 -0.47
N VAL A 52 1.09 -10.21 -0.58
CA VAL A 52 0.10 -10.18 -1.66
C VAL A 52 0.78 -9.99 -3.02
N GLU A 53 1.75 -9.09 -3.13
CA GLU A 53 2.55 -8.91 -4.36
C GLU A 53 3.24 -10.21 -4.78
N GLN A 54 3.88 -10.92 -3.84
CA GLN A 54 4.48 -12.23 -4.10
C GLN A 54 3.45 -13.27 -4.57
N MET A 55 2.29 -13.34 -3.92
CA MET A 55 1.20 -14.24 -4.34
C MET A 55 0.68 -13.93 -5.75
N LEU A 56 0.83 -12.68 -6.20
CA LEU A 56 0.45 -12.22 -7.53
C LEU A 56 1.63 -12.21 -8.52
N ASN A 57 2.82 -12.68 -8.12
CA ASN A 57 4.05 -12.62 -8.92
C ASN A 57 4.42 -11.20 -9.39
N ILE A 58 4.13 -10.19 -8.57
CA ILE A 58 4.57 -8.82 -8.79
C ILE A 58 6.01 -8.70 -8.29
N SER A 59 6.94 -8.43 -9.20
CA SER A 59 8.34 -8.20 -8.87
C SER A 59 8.59 -6.78 -8.38
N ARG A 60 9.47 -6.65 -7.40
CA ARG A 60 10.08 -5.37 -6.98
C ARG A 60 11.48 -5.23 -7.57
N SER A 61 12.03 -4.02 -7.52
CA SER A 61 13.42 -3.75 -7.88
C SER A 61 14.39 -4.58 -7.03
N GLU A 62 15.63 -4.72 -7.51
CA GLU A 62 16.68 -5.43 -6.77
C GLU A 62 16.96 -4.77 -5.40
N ASN A 63 16.85 -3.45 -5.32
CA ASN A 63 17.15 -2.69 -4.10
C ASN A 63 16.09 -2.88 -3.00
N THR A 64 14.85 -3.19 -3.39
CA THR A 64 13.70 -3.21 -2.46
C THR A 64 13.14 -4.62 -2.24
N THR A 65 13.54 -5.58 -3.06
CA THR A 65 13.18 -6.98 -2.91
C THR A 65 13.65 -7.50 -1.54
N GLY A 66 12.73 -8.12 -0.80
CA GLY A 66 13.00 -8.69 0.52
C GLY A 66 13.00 -7.68 1.67
N LEU A 67 12.93 -6.37 1.41
CA LEU A 67 12.82 -5.39 2.49
C LEU A 67 11.50 -5.56 3.24
N SER A 68 11.52 -5.40 4.55
CA SER A 68 10.34 -5.38 5.44
C SER A 68 9.97 -3.94 5.86
N GLY A 69 8.88 -3.77 6.61
CA GLY A 69 8.56 -2.46 7.20
C GLY A 69 9.59 -2.01 8.25
N PHE A 70 10.26 -2.96 8.91
CA PHE A 70 11.35 -2.64 9.84
C PHE A 70 12.58 -2.10 9.11
N ASP A 71 12.88 -2.64 7.93
CA ASP A 71 13.99 -2.14 7.09
C ASP A 71 13.74 -0.69 6.64
N ALA A 72 12.50 -0.32 6.33
CA ALA A 72 12.17 1.07 6.01
C ALA A 72 12.51 2.03 7.17
N VAL A 73 12.21 1.64 8.41
CA VAL A 73 12.59 2.40 9.61
C VAL A 73 14.11 2.46 9.78
N ARG A 74 14.82 1.35 9.50
CA ARG A 74 16.29 1.31 9.53
C ARG A 74 16.89 2.28 8.51
N LEU A 75 16.41 2.25 7.26
CA LEU A 75 16.86 3.10 6.17
C LEU A 75 16.67 4.59 6.51
N TRP A 76 15.54 4.95 7.13
CA TRP A 76 15.31 6.32 7.60
C TRP A 76 16.38 6.76 8.62
N ARG A 77 16.67 5.92 9.63
CA ARG A 77 17.69 6.23 10.65
C ARG A 77 19.10 6.31 10.08
N GLU A 78 19.41 5.50 9.07
CA GLU A 78 20.69 5.57 8.36
C GLU A 78 20.81 6.89 7.58
N TYR A 79 19.74 7.32 6.92
CA TYR A 79 19.67 8.61 6.25
C TYR A 79 19.84 9.78 7.24
N GLU A 80 19.18 9.76 8.39
CA GLU A 80 19.36 10.78 9.44
C GLU A 80 20.81 10.90 9.94
N ARG A 81 21.60 9.84 9.77
CA ARG A 81 23.05 9.80 10.09
C ARG A 81 23.95 10.18 8.91
N GLY A 82 23.37 10.63 7.80
CA GLY A 82 24.07 11.11 6.62
C GLY A 82 24.19 10.10 5.47
N ASN A 83 23.55 8.92 5.55
CA ASN A 83 23.58 7.97 4.44
C ASN A 83 22.53 8.29 3.37
N GLN A 84 22.94 9.06 2.36
CA GLN A 84 22.05 9.45 1.26
C GLN A 84 21.51 8.25 0.45
N LYS A 85 22.30 7.19 0.30
CA LYS A 85 21.89 5.98 -0.43
C LYS A 85 20.72 5.28 0.26
N SER A 86 20.66 5.31 1.59
CA SER A 86 19.52 4.75 2.34
C SER A 86 18.22 5.51 2.07
N LEU A 87 18.29 6.83 1.84
CA LEU A 87 17.12 7.61 1.42
C LEU A 87 16.66 7.21 0.02
N GLU A 88 17.59 7.02 -0.92
CA GLU A 88 17.26 6.59 -2.29
C GLU A 88 16.51 5.25 -2.28
N THR A 89 17.02 4.26 -1.54
CA THR A 89 16.35 2.96 -1.37
C THR A 89 15.00 3.09 -0.67
N LEU A 90 14.89 3.94 0.37
CA LEU A 90 13.62 4.17 1.07
C LEU A 90 12.56 4.83 0.17
N LEU A 91 12.97 5.77 -0.69
CA LEU A 91 12.07 6.41 -1.65
C LEU A 91 11.60 5.42 -2.72
N GLU A 92 12.51 4.58 -3.23
CA GLU A 92 12.16 3.49 -4.17
C GLU A 92 11.18 2.51 -3.52
N TYR A 93 11.46 2.11 -2.28
CA TYR A 93 10.60 1.26 -1.47
C TYR A 93 9.18 1.82 -1.33
N ASN A 94 9.05 3.09 -0.92
CA ASN A 94 7.75 3.74 -0.74
C ASN A 94 7.01 3.95 -2.07
N ARG A 95 7.76 4.21 -3.16
CA ARG A 95 7.17 4.35 -4.50
C ARG A 95 6.53 3.06 -4.96
N GLU A 96 7.21 1.93 -4.77
CA GLU A 96 6.67 0.62 -5.14
C GLU A 96 5.44 0.25 -4.30
N ASP A 97 5.44 0.56 -3.00
CA ASP A 97 4.26 0.36 -2.14
C ASP A 97 3.00 1.07 -2.68
N ILE A 98 3.15 2.15 -3.46
CA ILE A 98 2.04 2.90 -4.06
C ILE A 98 1.74 2.42 -5.50
N VAL A 99 2.76 2.33 -6.35
CA VAL A 99 2.59 1.96 -7.77
C VAL A 99 1.98 0.56 -7.88
N ASN A 100 2.41 -0.37 -7.00
CA ASN A 100 1.91 -1.73 -7.02
C ASN A 100 0.44 -1.85 -6.60
N LEU A 101 -0.12 -0.89 -5.85
CA LEU A 101 -1.57 -0.92 -5.55
C LEU A 101 -2.40 -0.88 -6.82
N LYS A 102 -1.98 -0.08 -7.81
CA LYS A 102 -2.65 -0.04 -9.11
C LYS A 102 -2.51 -1.38 -9.83
N THR A 103 -1.30 -1.93 -9.90
CA THR A 103 -1.03 -3.23 -10.53
C THR A 103 -1.87 -4.34 -9.89
N ILE A 104 -1.96 -4.37 -8.56
CA ILE A 104 -2.77 -5.35 -7.84
C ILE A 104 -4.24 -5.24 -8.25
N ILE A 105 -4.82 -4.04 -8.23
CA ILE A 105 -6.23 -3.84 -8.63
C ILE A 105 -6.44 -4.34 -10.06
N ASP A 106 -5.58 -3.92 -11.00
CA ASP A 106 -5.70 -4.29 -12.41
C ASP A 106 -5.67 -5.81 -12.60
N MET A 107 -4.86 -6.53 -11.82
CA MET A 107 -4.74 -8.00 -11.89
C MET A 107 -5.92 -8.76 -11.25
N VAL A 108 -6.58 -8.18 -10.25
CA VAL A 108 -7.61 -8.89 -9.47
C VAL A 108 -9.03 -8.39 -9.72
N TYR A 109 -9.20 -7.34 -10.54
CA TYR A 109 -10.48 -6.69 -10.76
C TYR A 109 -11.58 -7.68 -11.16
N ASP A 110 -11.34 -8.52 -12.17
CA ASP A 110 -12.34 -9.48 -12.64
C ASP A 110 -12.74 -10.48 -11.54
N LYS A 111 -11.76 -10.99 -10.79
CA LYS A 111 -12.01 -11.88 -9.65
C LYS A 111 -12.83 -11.22 -8.54
N LEU A 112 -12.59 -9.93 -8.28
CA LEU A 112 -13.38 -9.17 -7.30
C LEU A 112 -14.83 -8.99 -7.77
N VAL A 113 -15.02 -8.74 -9.05
CA VAL A 113 -16.34 -8.60 -9.68
C VAL A 113 -17.11 -9.93 -9.63
N GLU A 114 -16.49 -11.04 -10.05
CA GLU A 114 -17.07 -12.38 -10.01
C GLU A 114 -17.45 -12.82 -8.58
N ASN A 115 -16.56 -12.59 -7.61
CA ASN A 115 -16.82 -12.92 -6.20
C ASN A 115 -18.03 -12.18 -5.65
N LYS A 116 -18.24 -10.92 -6.06
CA LYS A 116 -19.41 -10.13 -5.65
C LYS A 116 -20.70 -10.74 -6.17
N TYR A 117 -20.73 -11.20 -7.42
CA TYR A 117 -21.93 -11.80 -8.02
C TYR A 117 -22.20 -13.24 -7.58
N SER A 118 -21.17 -13.98 -7.15
CA SER A 118 -21.31 -15.34 -6.62
C SER A 118 -21.81 -15.39 -5.17
N GLN A 119 -21.85 -14.24 -4.48
CA GLN A 119 -22.40 -14.08 -3.13
C GLN A 119 -23.80 -13.45 -3.13
N CYS A 120 -24.40 -13.24 -4.32
CA CYS A 120 -25.77 -12.76 -4.49
C CYS A 120 -26.73 -13.91 -4.78
#